data_AF-A0A499V3W9-F1
#
_entry.id   AF-A0A499V3W9-F1
#
_cell.length_a   1.000
_cell.length_b   1.000
_cell.length_c   1.000
_cell.angle_alpha   90.00
_cell.angle_beta   90.00
_cell.angle_gamma   90.00
#
_symmetry.space_group_name_H-M   'P 1'
#
loop_
_entity.id
_entity.type
_entity.pdbx_description
1 polymer ?
#
loop_
_entity_poly.entity_id
_entity_poly.type
_entity_poly.pdbx_seq_one_letter_code
_entity_poly.pdbx_strand_id
1 'polypeptide(L)'
;MESQAGAPDFQGCRYLAVQIELKDQAHPASRVAYQIKADLMAFFRSEAERGGASDPDLLARQLILVFDGASARAGIGADNLTGLIVPTLTTLLDAADMH
;
A
#
# COMPACT_ATOMS: atom_id res chain seq x y z
N MET A 1 -2.79 9.46 -0.47
CA MET A 1 -1.48 9.16 -1.11
C MET A 1 -1.27 10.03 -2.34
N GLU A 2 -2.26 10.16 -3.24
CA GLU A 2 -2.23 11.13 -4.36
C GLU A 2 -1.87 12.56 -3.90
N SER A 3 -2.48 13.05 -2.81
CA SER A 3 -2.16 14.38 -2.25
C SER A 3 -0.73 14.53 -1.75
N GLN A 4 -0.09 13.45 -1.32
CA GLN A 4 1.31 13.47 -0.85
C GLN A 4 2.29 13.29 -2.01
N ALA A 5 1.90 12.57 -3.07
CA ALA A 5 2.75 12.35 -4.24
C ALA A 5 3.16 13.65 -4.95
N GLY A 6 2.37 14.72 -4.81
CA GLY A 6 2.71 16.05 -5.33
C GLY A 6 3.60 16.89 -4.40
N ALA A 7 3.91 16.42 -3.18
CA ALA A 7 4.76 17.17 -2.26
C ALA A 7 6.24 17.08 -2.70
N PRO A 8 6.99 18.20 -2.69
CA PRO A 8 8.34 18.26 -3.24
C PRO A 8 9.36 17.38 -2.50
N ASP A 9 9.07 17.02 -1.26
CA ASP A 9 9.90 16.20 -0.36
C ASP A 9 9.42 14.75 -0.24
N PHE A 10 8.41 14.35 -1.01
CA PHE A 10 7.89 12.98 -0.96
C PHE A 10 8.84 12.00 -1.65
N GLN A 11 9.43 11.09 -0.87
CA GLN A 11 10.33 10.04 -1.35
C GLN A 11 9.73 8.63 -1.17
N GLY A 12 8.40 8.52 -1.20
CA GLY A 12 7.68 7.26 -1.10
C GLY A 12 7.48 6.78 0.33
N CYS A 13 7.17 5.49 0.48
CA CYS A 13 6.91 4.89 1.78
C CYS A 13 8.21 4.61 2.52
N ARG A 14 8.47 5.37 3.60
CA ARG A 14 9.63 5.18 4.49
C ARG A 14 9.86 3.73 4.94
N TYR A 15 8.79 2.98 5.21
CA TYR A 15 8.90 1.59 5.69
C TYR A 15 9.27 0.62 4.58
N LEU A 16 8.78 0.86 3.35
CA LEU A 16 9.16 0.06 2.19
C LEU A 16 10.62 0.33 1.80
N ALA A 17 11.01 1.60 1.75
CA ALA A 17 12.37 2.04 1.43
C ALA A 17 13.41 1.38 2.36
N VAL A 18 13.20 1.45 3.67
CA VAL A 18 14.06 0.81 4.69
C VAL A 18 14.28 -0.68 4.40
N GLN A 19 13.23 -1.43 4.08
CA GLN A 19 13.35 -2.87 3.81
C GLN A 19 14.10 -3.17 2.51
N ILE A 20 13.87 -2.39 1.44
CA ILE A 20 14.52 -2.55 0.14
C ILE A 20 16.01 -2.22 0.21
N GLU A 21 16.35 -1.14 0.91
CA GLU A 21 17.71 -0.60 0.98
C GLU A 21 18.61 -1.42 1.90
N LEU A 22 18.09 -1.85 3.07
CA LEU A 22 18.87 -2.64 4.02
C LEU A 22 19.19 -4.06 3.53
N LYS A 23 18.30 -4.66 2.73
CA LYS A 23 18.45 -6.03 2.18
C LYS A 23 18.71 -7.11 3.23
N ASP A 24 18.34 -6.86 4.49
CA ASP A 24 18.47 -7.78 5.60
C ASP A 24 17.17 -7.77 6.41
N GLN A 25 16.39 -8.84 6.29
CA GLN A 25 15.12 -8.99 7.02
C GLN A 25 15.34 -9.18 8.53
N ALA A 26 16.52 -9.63 8.96
CA ALA A 26 16.87 -9.77 10.36
C ALA A 26 17.30 -8.45 11.00
N HIS A 27 17.65 -7.43 10.20
CA HIS A 27 18.02 -6.11 10.70
C HIS A 27 16.90 -5.50 11.56
N PRO A 28 17.19 -4.93 12.75
CA PRO A 28 16.16 -4.43 13.66
C PRO A 28 15.22 -3.40 13.02
N ALA A 29 15.76 -2.48 12.20
CA ALA A 29 14.93 -1.51 11.48
C ALA A 29 14.02 -2.17 10.42
N SER A 30 14.49 -3.24 9.76
CA SER A 30 13.67 -3.99 8.80
C SER A 30 12.52 -4.70 9.49
N ARG A 31 12.73 -5.26 10.68
CA ARG A 31 11.67 -5.90 11.49
C ARG A 31 10.59 -4.91 11.92
N VAL A 32 10.99 -3.72 12.36
CA VAL A 32 10.03 -2.65 12.72
C VAL A 32 9.25 -2.21 11.48
N ALA A 33 9.92 -1.97 10.36
CA ALA A 33 9.27 -1.59 9.11
C ALA A 33 8.31 -2.68 8.59
N TYR A 34 8.70 -3.95 8.72
CA TYR A 34 7.85 -5.09 8.38
C TYR A 34 6.58 -5.11 9.23
N GLN A 35 6.69 -4.99 10.56
CA GLN A 35 5.53 -5.03 11.44
C GLN A 35 4.55 -3.89 11.13
N ILE A 36 5.05 -2.67 10.91
CA ILE A 36 4.20 -1.53 10.55
C ILE A 36 3.43 -1.79 9.24
N LYS A 37 4.09 -2.41 8.25
CA LYS A 37 3.44 -2.78 6.98
C LYS A 37 2.45 -3.93 7.15
N ALA A 38 2.73 -4.87 8.06
CA ALA A 38 1.80 -5.94 8.41
C ALA A 38 0.55 -5.38 9.10
N ASP A 39 0.69 -4.41 10.01
CA ASP A 39 -0.43 -3.75 10.67
C ASP A 39 -1.32 -3.00 9.66
N LEU A 40 -0.72 -2.35 8.65
CA LEU A 40 -1.47 -1.72 7.55
C LEU A 40 -2.23 -2.75 6.70
N MET A 41 -1.63 -3.91 6.42
CA MET A 41 -2.32 -5.00 5.71
C MET A 41 -3.46 -5.57 6.55
N ALA A 42 -3.27 -5.71 7.88
CA ALA A 42 -4.30 -6.15 8.80
C ALA A 42 -5.47 -5.16 8.87
N PHE A 43 -5.19 -3.85 8.79
CA PHE A 43 -6.23 -2.84 8.64
C PHE A 43 -7.05 -3.06 7.36
N PHE A 44 -6.41 -3.22 6.20
CA PHE A 44 -7.13 -3.50 4.95
C PHE A 44 -7.97 -4.78 5.04
N ARG A 45 -7.44 -5.83 5.67
CA ARG A 45 -8.14 -7.10 5.90
C ARG A 45 -9.38 -6.93 6.78
N SER A 46 -9.28 -6.12 7.85
CA SER A 46 -10.41 -5.81 8.72
C SER A 46 -11.50 -5.04 7.98
N GLU A 47 -11.12 -4.01 7.21
CA GLU A 47 -12.10 -3.23 6.45
C GLU A 47 -12.73 -4.04 5.30
N ALA A 48 -11.96 -4.91 4.64
CA ALA A 48 -12.46 -5.81 3.62
C ALA A 48 -13.55 -6.76 4.17
N GLU A 49 -13.32 -7.34 5.34
CA GLU A 49 -14.31 -8.21 6.00
C GLU A 49 -15.55 -7.43 6.44
N ARG A 50 -15.36 -6.25 7.03
CA ARG A 50 -16.47 -5.36 7.40
C ARG A 50 -17.30 -4.93 6.19
N GLY A 51 -16.66 -4.77 5.04
CA GLY A 51 -17.27 -4.43 3.75
C GLY A 51 -17.89 -5.62 3.01
N GLY A 52 -17.81 -6.83 3.57
CA GLY A 52 -18.41 -8.02 2.96
C GLY A 52 -17.66 -8.57 1.75
N ALA A 53 -16.37 -8.26 1.61
CA ALA A 53 -15.57 -8.76 0.49
C ALA A 53 -15.62 -10.29 0.40
N SER A 54 -15.71 -10.83 -0.81
CA SER A 54 -15.81 -12.28 -1.04
C SER A 54 -14.55 -13.06 -0.63
N ASP A 55 -13.37 -12.45 -0.74
CA ASP A 55 -12.11 -12.92 -0.16
C ASP A 55 -11.34 -11.74 0.48
N PRO A 56 -11.58 -11.47 1.79
CA PRO A 56 -10.95 -10.34 2.46
C PRO A 56 -9.42 -10.43 2.55
N ASP A 57 -8.86 -11.65 2.59
CA ASP A 57 -7.42 -11.90 2.63
C ASP A 57 -6.76 -11.57 1.29
N LEU A 58 -7.40 -11.95 0.17
CA LEU A 58 -6.94 -11.56 -1.15
C LEU A 58 -7.03 -10.04 -1.36
N LEU A 59 -8.15 -9.42 -1.00
CA LEU A 59 -8.33 -7.97 -1.17
C LEU A 59 -7.29 -7.19 -0.35
N ALA A 60 -7.02 -7.59 0.89
CA ALA A 60 -5.99 -6.95 1.72
C ALA A 60 -4.60 -7.01 1.07
N ARG A 61 -4.24 -8.14 0.45
CA ARG A 61 -2.97 -8.32 -0.27
C ARG A 61 -2.91 -7.47 -1.54
N GLN A 62 -4.02 -7.31 -2.25
CA GLN A 62 -4.09 -6.43 -3.42
C GLN A 62 -3.94 -4.96 -3.01
N LEU A 63 -4.63 -4.53 -1.96
CA LEU A 63 -4.57 -3.16 -1.47
C LEU A 63 -3.19 -2.77 -0.94
N ILE A 64 -2.51 -3.65 -0.18
CA ILE A 64 -1.13 -3.37 0.27
C ILE A 64 -0.15 -3.35 -0.90
N LEU A 65 -0.36 -4.17 -1.94
CA LEU A 65 0.45 -4.16 -3.16
C LEU A 65 0.28 -2.85 -3.93
N VAL A 66 -0.96 -2.37 -4.11
CA VAL A 66 -1.24 -1.07 -4.73
C VAL A 66 -0.63 0.06 -3.92
N PHE A 67 -0.74 0.01 -2.59
CA PHE A 67 -0.10 0.98 -1.70
C PHE A 67 1.42 1.01 -1.90
N ASP A 68 2.07 -0.14 -1.98
CA ASP A 68 3.53 -0.19 -2.19
C ASP A 68 3.93 0.29 -3.58
N GLY A 69 3.21 -0.14 -4.62
CA GLY A 69 3.46 0.28 -6.00
C GLY A 69 3.28 1.78 -6.20
N ALA A 70 2.18 2.35 -5.70
CA ALA A 70 1.92 3.78 -5.77
C ALA A 70 2.95 4.57 -4.96
N SER A 71 3.31 4.10 -3.76
CA SER A 71 4.32 4.75 -2.92
C SER A 71 5.69 4.78 -3.61
N ALA A 72 6.10 3.66 -4.21
CA ALA A 72 7.39 3.55 -4.88
C ALA A 72 7.44 4.42 -6.13
N ARG A 73 6.42 4.34 -7.00
CA ARG A 73 6.37 5.10 -8.26
C ARG A 73 6.34 6.61 -8.02
N ALA A 74 5.57 7.07 -7.05
CA ALA A 74 5.56 8.47 -6.67
C ALA A 74 6.89 8.90 -6.02
N GLY A 75 7.45 8.09 -5.13
CA GLY A 75 8.70 8.42 -4.44
C GLY A 75 9.92 8.55 -5.36
N ILE A 76 9.93 7.88 -6.51
CA ILE A 76 10.99 8.00 -7.52
C ILE A 76 10.66 8.98 -8.64
N GLY A 77 9.52 9.68 -8.57
CA GLY A 77 9.07 10.62 -9.61
C GLY A 77 8.63 9.96 -10.92
N ALA A 78 8.32 8.66 -10.92
CA ALA A 78 7.86 7.96 -12.11
C ALA A 78 6.36 8.18 -12.41
N ASP A 79 5.59 8.61 -11.41
CA ASP A 79 4.15 8.81 -11.52
C ASP A 79 3.67 9.79 -10.45
N ASN A 80 2.80 10.74 -10.77
CA ASN A 80 2.20 11.64 -9.78
C ASN A 80 0.86 11.12 -9.22
N LEU A 81 0.42 9.94 -9.70
CA LEU A 81 -0.78 9.21 -9.29
C LEU A 81 -2.12 9.92 -9.60
N THR A 82 -2.11 11.08 -10.25
CA THR A 82 -3.33 11.87 -10.47
C THR A 82 -4.30 11.11 -11.38
N GLY A 83 -5.50 10.82 -10.86
CA GLY A 83 -6.52 10.08 -11.58
C GLY A 83 -6.26 8.57 -11.68
N LEU A 84 -5.24 8.05 -10.98
CA LEU A 84 -4.88 6.63 -11.02
C LEU A 84 -5.46 5.85 -9.84
N ILE A 85 -5.41 6.38 -8.62
CA ILE A 85 -5.70 5.58 -7.42
C ILE A 85 -7.18 5.27 -7.32
N VAL A 86 -8.05 6.27 -7.49
CA VAL A 86 -9.50 6.08 -7.35
C VAL A 86 -10.03 4.99 -8.30
N PRO A 87 -9.81 5.04 -9.63
CA PRO A 87 -10.31 3.98 -10.53
C PRO A 87 -9.72 2.61 -10.24
N THR A 88 -8.43 2.55 -9.84
CA THR A 88 -7.76 1.30 -9.48
C THR A 88 -8.41 0.68 -8.25
N LEU A 89 -8.66 1.46 -7.21
CA LEU A 89 -9.31 0.98 -5.99
C LEU A 89 -10.76 0.59 -6.25
N THR A 90 -11.53 1.39 -6.99
CA THR A 90 -12.91 1.04 -7.37
C THR A 90 -12.95 -0.31 -8.08
N THR A 91 -12.07 -0.53 -9.06
CA THR A 91 -12.01 -1.82 -9.78
C THR A 91 -11.73 -3.00 -8.84
N LEU A 92 -10.82 -2.84 -7.88
CA LEU A 92 -10.47 -3.90 -6.92
C LEU A 92 -11.59 -4.16 -5.90
N LEU A 93 -12.25 -3.11 -5.42
CA LEU A 93 -13.36 -3.23 -4.47
C LEU A 93 -14.59 -3.87 -5.14
N ASP A 94 -14.93 -3.43 -6.36
CA ASP A 94 -16.02 -4.01 -7.15
C ASP A 94 -15.75 -5.49 -7.46
N ALA A 95 -14.51 -5.83 -7.84
CA ALA A 95 -14.11 -7.21 -8.12
C ALA A 95 -14.10 -8.12 -6.88
N ALA A 96 -14.10 -7.54 -5.69
CA ALA A 96 -14.19 -8.24 -4.41
C ALA A 96 -15.63 -8.29 -3.87
N ASP A 97 -16.63 -7.89 -4.66
CA ASP A 97 -18.04 -7.83 -4.28
C ASP A 97 -18.34 -6.92 -3.07
N MET A 98 -17.50 -5.90 -2.84
CA MET A 98 -17.80 -4.87 -1.85
C MET A 98 -18.85 -3.91 -2.39
N HIS A 99 -19.94 -3.71 -1.63
CA HIS A 99 -21.07 -2.84 -1.98
C HIS A 99 -21.23 -1.68 -0.99
#